data_AF-A0A959NXN1-F1
#
_entry.id   AF-A0A959NXN1-F1
#
_cell.length_a   1.000
_cell.length_b   1.000
_cell.length_c   1.000
_cell.angle_alpha   90.00
_cell.angle_beta   90.00
_cell.angle_gamma   90.00
#
_symmetry.space_group_name_H-M   'P 1'
#
loop_
_entity.id
_entity.type
_entity.pdbx_description
1 polymer ?
#
loop_
_entity_poly.entity_id
_entity_poly.type
_entity_poly.pdbx_seq_one_letter_code
_entity_poly.pdbx_strand_id
1 'polypeptide(L)'
;GSMEQTIMVGDFLFVNKFIYGASTPRNIPFTNVVLPYFQLPAISEPKKGDIFVFEYPGNRDEIAPVDVVSYVKRCVAEPGDTLEIKNKVVYVNGKELHRPAHIQYLMPQILPKSYTRPDIFPKGSGWNKDQYGPLVMPKKGDIVKLTTENIEIYRTLINRNYKKEVVKVSNGKIYIDGNETDEYEIPQDYYFGMGDNRDDSSDSRYWGFVPREKVVGEALMIYWSWNPEIPFSNFFKLLGSTRFNRIAKIVH
;
A
#
# COMPACT_ATOMS: atom_id res chain seq x y z
N GLY A 1 -1.38 10.59 -13.25
CA GLY A 1 -1.16 9.28 -12.59
C GLY A 1 -0.69 9.47 -11.15
N SER A 2 -0.88 8.47 -10.29
CA SER A 2 -0.56 8.60 -8.86
C SER A 2 0.94 8.66 -8.54
N MET A 3 1.78 8.05 -9.39
CA MET A 3 3.24 8.14 -9.32
C MET A 3 3.80 9.04 -10.43
N GLU A 4 2.97 9.93 -11.02
CA GLU A 4 3.36 10.78 -12.15
C GLU A 4 4.69 11.50 -11.90
N GLN A 5 5.48 11.74 -12.95
CA GLN A 5 6.88 12.22 -12.92
C GLN A 5 7.92 11.18 -12.46
N THR A 6 7.57 10.30 -11.51
CA THR A 6 8.39 9.13 -11.15
C THR A 6 8.13 7.99 -12.14
N ILE A 7 6.88 7.51 -12.21
CA ILE A 7 6.37 6.48 -13.11
C ILE A 7 5.15 7.05 -13.86
N MET A 8 5.25 7.08 -15.19
CA MET A 8 4.21 7.60 -16.06
C MET A 8 3.27 6.48 -16.52
N VAL A 9 2.02 6.84 -16.81
CA VAL A 9 1.08 5.94 -17.47
C VAL A 9 1.68 5.52 -18.83
N GLY A 10 1.79 4.19 -19.03
CA GLY A 10 2.46 3.59 -20.19
C GLY A 10 3.91 3.16 -19.97
N ASP A 11 4.48 3.37 -18.79
CA ASP A 11 5.76 2.77 -18.41
C ASP A 11 5.60 1.30 -18.06
N PHE A 12 6.60 0.50 -18.45
CA PHE A 12 6.76 -0.89 -18.05
C PHE A 12 7.94 -0.99 -17.10
N LEU A 13 7.70 -1.58 -15.94
CA LEU A 13 8.65 -1.62 -14.84
C LEU A 13 9.33 -2.98 -14.78
N PHE A 14 10.64 -2.96 -14.60
CA PHE A 14 11.37 -4.13 -14.16
C PHE A 14 11.20 -4.21 -12.65
N VAL A 15 10.44 -5.23 -12.21
CA VAL A 15 10.11 -5.45 -10.80
C VAL A 15 10.93 -6.61 -10.28
N ASN A 16 11.75 -6.34 -9.26
CA ASN A 16 12.48 -7.38 -8.58
C ASN A 16 11.57 -8.08 -7.57
N LYS A 17 11.10 -9.27 -7.95
CA LYS A 17 10.27 -10.14 -7.10
C LYS A 17 11.09 -11.03 -6.16
N PHE A 18 12.39 -11.18 -6.42
CA PHE A 18 13.25 -12.06 -5.63
C PHE A 18 13.61 -11.47 -4.27
N ILE A 19 13.70 -10.15 -4.17
CA ILE A 19 14.09 -9.49 -2.93
C ILE A 19 13.06 -9.65 -1.80
N TYR A 20 11.78 -9.75 -2.12
CA TYR A 20 10.69 -9.86 -1.14
C TYR A 20 10.14 -11.29 -1.02
N GLY A 21 10.92 -12.28 -1.44
CA GLY A 21 10.63 -13.71 -1.28
C GLY A 21 9.83 -14.27 -2.46
N ALA A 22 10.55 -14.77 -3.47
CA ALA A 22 9.94 -15.43 -4.62
C ALA A 22 9.27 -16.76 -4.23
N SER A 23 8.04 -16.96 -4.70
CA SER A 23 7.30 -18.21 -4.50
C SER A 23 7.45 -19.14 -5.70
N THR A 24 7.52 -20.45 -5.45
CA THR A 24 7.54 -21.44 -6.53
C THR A 24 6.21 -21.55 -7.28
N PRO A 25 6.24 -21.88 -8.58
CA PRO A 25 5.05 -22.27 -9.32
C PRO A 25 4.38 -23.47 -8.63
N ARG A 26 3.05 -23.47 -8.51
CA ARG A 26 2.32 -24.55 -7.85
C ARG A 26 2.23 -25.84 -8.68
N ASN A 27 2.33 -25.72 -10.00
CA ASN A 27 2.26 -26.84 -10.94
C ASN A 27 3.32 -26.68 -12.04
N ILE A 28 3.78 -27.79 -12.62
CA ILE A 28 4.58 -27.76 -13.85
C ILE A 28 3.65 -27.47 -15.04
N PRO A 29 3.96 -26.47 -15.89
CA PRO A 29 3.16 -26.19 -17.09
C PRO A 29 2.95 -27.44 -17.94
N PHE A 30 1.71 -27.63 -18.44
CA PHE A 30 1.30 -28.74 -19.29
C PHE A 30 1.29 -30.13 -18.63
N THR A 31 1.33 -30.19 -17.29
CA THR A 31 1.17 -31.43 -16.52
C THR A 31 0.28 -31.20 -15.30
N ASN A 32 -0.20 -32.29 -14.69
CA ASN A 32 -0.92 -32.26 -13.41
C ASN A 32 0.02 -32.47 -12.20
N VAL A 33 1.33 -32.33 -12.39
CA VAL A 33 2.30 -32.53 -11.32
C VAL A 33 2.32 -31.29 -10.42
N VAL A 34 1.86 -31.46 -9.19
CA VAL A 34 1.91 -30.44 -8.13
C VAL A 34 3.34 -30.33 -7.61
N LEU A 35 3.90 -29.13 -7.62
CA LEU A 35 5.21 -28.85 -7.04
C LEU A 35 5.07 -28.47 -5.56
N PRO A 36 6.04 -28.82 -4.70
CA PRO A 36 6.07 -28.29 -3.34
C PRO A 36 6.11 -26.76 -3.38
N TYR A 37 5.13 -26.13 -2.72
CA TYR A 37 5.08 -24.68 -2.55
C TYR A 37 6.09 -24.28 -1.48
N PHE A 38 7.10 -23.52 -1.87
CA PHE A 38 8.00 -22.86 -0.94
C PHE A 38 8.17 -21.41 -1.37
N GLN A 39 8.11 -20.52 -0.39
CA GLN A 39 8.49 -19.14 -0.55
C GLN A 39 9.94 -19.03 -0.11
N LEU A 40 10.81 -18.59 -1.02
CA LEU A 40 12.20 -18.31 -0.67
C LEU A 40 12.22 -17.21 0.40
N PRO A 41 13.16 -17.27 1.36
CA PRO A 41 13.31 -16.21 2.34
C PRO A 41 13.49 -14.87 1.62
N ALA A 42 12.77 -13.86 2.09
CA ALA A 42 12.96 -12.50 1.60
C ALA A 42 14.40 -12.06 1.89
N ILE A 43 15.09 -11.56 0.87
CA ILE A 43 16.46 -11.06 0.97
C ILE A 43 16.45 -9.68 1.65
N SER A 44 15.37 -8.92 1.45
CA SER A 44 15.12 -7.63 2.08
C SER A 44 13.64 -7.49 2.39
N GLU A 45 13.29 -6.42 3.11
CA GLU A 45 11.92 -6.00 3.39
C GLU A 45 11.75 -4.56 2.88
N PRO A 46 10.57 -4.14 2.38
CA PRO A 46 10.37 -2.78 1.90
C PRO A 46 10.85 -1.73 2.89
N LYS A 47 11.66 -0.80 2.42
CA LYS A 47 12.21 0.31 3.20
C LYS A 47 11.54 1.62 2.84
N LYS A 48 11.58 2.55 3.79
CA LYS A 48 11.16 3.93 3.54
C LYS A 48 11.90 4.50 2.35
N GLY A 49 11.14 4.96 1.36
CA GLY A 49 11.66 5.47 0.10
C GLY A 49 11.51 4.48 -1.06
N ASP A 50 11.43 3.18 -0.82
CA ASP A 50 11.35 2.19 -1.91
C ASP A 50 10.04 2.36 -2.69
N ILE A 51 10.09 2.13 -3.99
CA ILE A 51 8.89 2.05 -4.81
C ILE A 51 8.48 0.58 -4.89
N PHE A 52 7.54 0.19 -4.03
CA PHE A 52 7.05 -1.17 -3.98
C PHE A 52 5.80 -1.40 -4.82
N VAL A 53 5.72 -2.62 -5.35
CA VAL A 53 4.57 -3.17 -6.06
C VAL A 53 3.86 -4.13 -5.13
N PHE A 54 2.54 -4.00 -5.00
CA PHE A 54 1.73 -4.86 -4.14
C PHE A 54 0.35 -5.12 -4.75
N GLU A 55 -0.26 -6.22 -4.38
CA GLU A 55 -1.67 -6.49 -4.68
C GLU A 55 -2.57 -5.59 -3.83
N TYR A 56 -3.54 -4.92 -4.46
CA TYR A 56 -4.48 -4.06 -3.77
C TYR A 56 -5.24 -4.83 -2.68
N PRO A 57 -5.23 -4.40 -1.41
CA PRO A 57 -5.85 -5.16 -0.33
C PRO A 57 -7.38 -4.99 -0.25
N GLY A 58 -7.97 -4.13 -1.08
CA GLY A 58 -9.38 -3.72 -1.00
C GLY A 58 -9.55 -2.37 -0.28
N ASN A 59 -10.74 -1.77 -0.42
CA ASN A 59 -11.05 -0.51 0.27
C ASN A 59 -11.04 -0.70 1.80
N ARG A 60 -10.99 0.40 2.56
CA ARG A 60 -10.84 0.35 4.03
C ARG A 60 -11.92 -0.42 4.79
N ASP A 61 -13.08 -0.69 4.20
CA ASP A 61 -14.18 -1.42 4.83
C ASP A 61 -14.38 -2.81 4.18
N GLU A 62 -13.46 -3.23 3.29
CA GLU A 62 -13.52 -4.48 2.54
C GLU A 62 -12.50 -5.51 3.03
N ILE A 63 -12.94 -6.77 3.10
CA ILE A 63 -12.11 -7.93 3.45
C ILE A 63 -11.23 -8.36 2.27
N ALA A 64 -11.71 -8.18 1.04
CA ALA A 64 -10.96 -8.48 -0.17
C ALA A 64 -11.48 -7.59 -1.31
N PRO A 65 -10.62 -7.23 -2.29
CA PRO A 65 -11.08 -6.54 -3.48
C PRO A 65 -11.91 -7.47 -4.38
N VAL A 66 -12.73 -6.87 -5.26
CA VAL A 66 -13.45 -7.60 -6.32
C VAL A 66 -12.46 -8.20 -7.32
N ASP A 67 -11.48 -7.41 -7.74
CA ASP A 67 -10.47 -7.79 -8.73
C ASP A 67 -9.07 -7.82 -8.11
N VAL A 68 -8.25 -8.79 -8.54
CA VAL A 68 -6.84 -8.85 -8.17
C VAL A 68 -6.06 -7.89 -9.08
N VAL A 69 -5.75 -6.71 -8.55
CA VAL A 69 -5.01 -5.66 -9.27
C VAL A 69 -3.74 -5.27 -8.51
N SER A 70 -2.65 -5.05 -9.24
CA SER A 70 -1.38 -4.59 -8.67
C SER A 70 -1.30 -3.07 -8.65
N TYR A 71 -0.80 -2.52 -7.55
CA TYR A 71 -0.58 -1.10 -7.35
C TYR A 71 0.93 -0.84 -7.16
N VAL A 72 1.35 0.36 -7.53
CA VAL A 72 2.72 0.84 -7.34
C VAL A 72 2.65 2.13 -6.56
N LYS A 73 3.38 2.20 -5.43
CA LYS A 73 3.45 3.36 -4.54
C LYS A 73 4.86 3.47 -3.97
N ARG A 74 5.14 4.55 -3.27
CA ARG A 74 6.33 4.68 -2.43
C ARG A 74 6.02 4.19 -1.02
N CYS A 75 6.89 3.37 -0.44
CA CYS A 75 6.83 2.99 0.96
C CYS A 75 7.23 4.19 1.83
N VAL A 76 6.31 4.62 2.69
CA VAL A 76 6.47 5.83 3.52
C VAL A 76 6.67 5.49 4.99
N ALA A 77 6.11 4.36 5.46
CA ALA A 77 6.31 3.88 6.82
C ALA A 77 6.44 2.35 6.83
N GLU A 78 7.35 1.87 7.68
CA GLU A 78 7.68 0.46 7.92
C GLU A 78 7.00 -0.06 9.19
N PRO A 79 6.97 -1.39 9.44
CA PRO A 79 6.43 -1.96 10.66
C PRO A 79 7.02 -1.33 11.93
N GLY A 80 6.15 -0.90 12.85
CA GLY A 80 6.50 -0.21 14.09
C GLY A 80 6.71 1.30 13.97
N ASP A 81 6.79 1.86 12.76
CA ASP A 81 6.87 3.31 12.58
C ASP A 81 5.56 4.01 12.98
N THR A 82 5.66 5.22 13.52
CA THR A 82 4.53 6.14 13.71
C THR A 82 4.50 7.16 12.58
N LEU A 83 3.44 7.15 11.77
CA LEU A 83 3.23 8.08 10.66
C LEU A 83 2.25 9.19 11.06
N GLU A 84 2.59 10.43 10.71
CA GLU A 84 1.72 11.59 10.89
C GLU A 84 1.86 12.53 9.68
N ILE A 85 0.77 13.12 9.21
CA ILE A 85 0.77 14.14 8.16
C ILE A 85 0.25 15.44 8.76
N LYS A 86 1.09 16.48 8.73
CA LYS A 86 0.72 17.84 9.16
C LYS A 86 0.90 18.76 7.98
N ASN A 87 -0.16 19.45 7.59
CA ASN A 87 -0.09 20.46 6.52
C ASN A 87 0.55 19.90 5.24
N LYS A 88 0.13 18.70 4.79
CA LYS A 88 0.71 17.97 3.63
C LYS A 88 2.13 17.40 3.80
N VAL A 89 2.80 17.68 4.92
CA VAL A 89 4.15 17.19 5.22
C VAL A 89 4.06 15.90 6.02
N VAL A 90 4.80 14.89 5.59
CA VAL A 90 4.83 13.58 6.25
C VAL A 90 5.94 13.54 7.28
N TYR A 91 5.60 13.07 8.47
CA TYR A 91 6.51 12.81 9.56
C TYR A 91 6.46 11.32 9.88
N VAL A 92 7.63 10.73 10.11
CA VAL A 92 7.78 9.36 10.59
C VAL A 92 8.62 9.38 11.85
N ASN A 93 8.09 8.80 12.93
CA ASN A 93 8.70 8.82 14.27
C ASN A 93 9.09 10.25 14.71
N GLY A 94 8.20 11.22 14.42
CA GLY A 94 8.39 12.64 14.73
C GLY A 94 9.36 13.41 13.84
N LYS A 95 10.01 12.75 12.87
CA LYS A 95 10.96 13.39 11.94
C LYS A 95 10.32 13.56 10.57
N GLU A 96 10.52 14.72 9.93
CA GLU A 96 10.07 14.93 8.56
C GLU A 96 10.71 13.89 7.64
N LEU A 97 9.88 13.21 6.84
CA LEU A 97 10.35 12.24 5.87
C LEU A 97 10.96 12.97 4.67
N HIS A 98 12.11 12.47 4.19
CA HIS A 98 12.73 12.99 2.98
C HIS A 98 11.74 13.00 1.81
N ARG A 99 11.65 14.14 1.12
CA ARG A 99 10.73 14.33 0.00
C ARG A 99 11.41 13.90 -1.30
N PRO A 100 10.82 12.95 -2.06
CA PRO A 100 11.32 12.60 -3.38
C PRO A 100 11.40 13.82 -4.30
N ALA A 101 12.41 13.87 -5.16
CA ALA A 101 12.63 15.01 -6.05
C ALA A 101 11.44 15.30 -6.99
N HIS A 102 10.63 14.28 -7.28
CA HIS A 102 9.49 14.34 -8.20
C HIS A 102 8.13 14.35 -7.48
N ILE A 103 8.10 14.63 -6.17
CA ILE A 103 6.85 14.76 -5.41
C ILE A 103 5.99 15.90 -5.96
N GLN A 104 4.68 15.69 -6.06
CA GLN A 104 3.73 16.67 -6.57
C GLN A 104 2.62 16.97 -5.57
N TYR A 105 2.28 18.24 -5.50
CA TYR A 105 1.12 18.78 -4.79
C TYR A 105 0.34 19.66 -5.77
N LEU A 106 -0.67 19.06 -6.42
CA LEU A 106 -1.48 19.76 -7.43
C LEU A 106 -2.40 20.82 -6.81
N MET A 107 -2.76 20.64 -5.54
CA MET A 107 -3.61 21.57 -4.81
C MET A 107 -2.73 22.41 -3.88
N PRO A 108 -2.59 23.73 -4.13
CA PRO A 108 -1.79 24.60 -3.26
C PRO A 108 -2.43 24.78 -1.88
N GLN A 109 -3.75 24.60 -1.77
CA GLN A 109 -4.49 24.77 -0.53
C GLN A 109 -4.34 23.57 0.40
N ILE A 110 -4.09 23.86 1.67
CA ILE A 110 -4.03 22.87 2.74
C ILE A 110 -5.42 22.74 3.37
N LEU A 111 -5.94 21.52 3.44
CA LEU A 111 -7.16 21.27 4.18
C LEU A 111 -6.91 21.49 5.69
N PRO A 112 -7.73 22.33 6.37
CA PRO A 112 -7.58 22.58 7.80
C PRO A 112 -7.96 21.33 8.60
N LYS A 113 -7.45 21.21 9.83
CA LYS A 113 -7.77 20.08 10.73
C LYS A 113 -9.27 19.90 11.01
N SER A 114 -10.03 20.99 10.96
CA SER A 114 -11.49 20.97 11.14
C SER A 114 -12.24 20.36 9.96
N TYR A 115 -11.62 20.27 8.77
CA TYR A 115 -12.23 19.67 7.60
C TYR A 115 -12.00 18.16 7.64
N THR A 116 -12.98 17.40 8.09
CA THR A 116 -12.90 15.94 8.20
C THR A 116 -13.37 15.29 6.90
N ARG A 117 -12.81 14.11 6.57
CA ARG A 117 -13.16 13.38 5.36
C ARG A 117 -13.64 11.97 5.69
N PRO A 118 -14.88 11.60 5.31
CA PRO A 118 -15.45 10.31 5.67
C PRO A 118 -14.86 9.15 4.89
N ASP A 119 -14.01 9.37 3.87
CA ASP A 119 -13.35 8.35 3.04
C ASP A 119 -11.92 8.01 3.52
N ILE A 120 -11.41 8.75 4.51
CA ILE A 120 -10.06 8.54 5.05
C ILE A 120 -10.04 7.35 6.00
N PHE A 121 -8.99 6.53 5.92
CA PHE A 121 -8.73 5.46 6.88
C PHE A 121 -8.05 6.03 8.14
N PRO A 122 -8.41 5.58 9.36
CA PRO A 122 -9.54 4.71 9.67
C PRO A 122 -10.85 5.47 9.67
N LYS A 123 -11.95 4.74 9.54
CA LYS A 123 -13.30 5.30 9.59
C LYS A 123 -13.51 6.08 10.90
N GLY A 124 -14.09 7.26 10.80
CA GLY A 124 -14.42 8.08 11.97
C GLY A 124 -13.24 8.78 12.65
N SER A 125 -12.02 8.70 12.10
CA SER A 125 -10.83 9.36 12.64
C SER A 125 -10.92 10.89 12.75
N GLY A 126 -11.82 11.51 11.97
CA GLY A 126 -11.85 12.96 11.83
C GLY A 126 -10.68 13.52 11.01
N TRP A 127 -9.87 12.66 10.40
CA TRP A 127 -8.71 13.08 9.61
C TRP A 127 -9.08 13.51 8.19
N ASN A 128 -8.13 14.17 7.53
CA ASN A 128 -8.14 14.40 6.09
C ASN A 128 -6.78 14.06 5.47
N LYS A 129 -6.66 14.14 4.14
CA LYS A 129 -5.43 13.77 3.41
C LYS A 129 -4.20 14.64 3.72
N ASP A 130 -4.41 15.84 4.28
CA ASP A 130 -3.37 16.82 4.63
C ASP A 130 -3.12 16.89 6.15
N GLN A 131 -4.01 16.30 6.96
CA GLN A 131 -4.03 16.26 8.43
C GLN A 131 -4.39 14.84 8.87
N TYR A 132 -3.39 13.98 9.04
CA TYR A 132 -3.56 12.54 9.20
C TYR A 132 -2.72 12.01 10.35
N GLY A 133 -3.25 11.04 11.10
CA GLY A 133 -2.53 10.42 12.19
C GLY A 133 -2.51 11.25 13.47
N PRO A 134 -1.65 10.85 14.44
CA PRO A 134 -0.64 9.79 14.33
C PRO A 134 -1.24 8.39 14.13
N LEU A 135 -0.57 7.56 13.32
CA LEU A 135 -0.93 6.17 13.04
C LEU A 135 0.31 5.28 13.17
N VAL A 136 0.25 4.28 14.04
CA VAL A 136 1.33 3.29 14.23
C VAL A 136 1.16 2.16 13.23
N MET A 137 2.25 1.79 12.54
CA MET A 137 2.26 0.64 11.63
C MET A 137 2.31 -0.66 12.42
N PRO A 138 1.32 -1.55 12.28
CA PRO A 138 1.35 -2.83 12.98
C PRO A 138 2.57 -3.67 12.56
N LYS A 139 3.23 -4.26 13.54
CA LYS A 139 4.41 -5.11 13.35
C LYS A 139 4.12 -6.52 13.84
N LYS A 140 4.64 -7.52 13.14
CA LYS A 140 4.43 -8.92 13.48
C LYS A 140 4.85 -9.22 14.93
N GLY A 141 3.98 -9.89 15.66
CA GLY A 141 4.20 -10.29 17.05
C GLY A 141 3.87 -9.20 18.08
N ASP A 142 3.53 -7.99 17.65
CA ASP A 142 3.03 -6.97 18.57
C ASP A 142 1.66 -7.38 19.12
N ILE A 143 1.46 -7.17 20.43
CA ILE A 143 0.16 -7.31 21.08
C ILE A 143 -0.42 -5.91 21.22
N VAL A 144 -1.47 -5.61 20.45
CA VAL A 144 -2.17 -4.32 20.51
C VAL A 144 -3.31 -4.37 21.50
N LYS A 145 -3.38 -3.38 22.39
CA LYS A 145 -4.53 -3.16 23.26
C LYS A 145 -5.67 -2.54 22.46
N LEU A 146 -6.83 -3.18 22.48
CA LEU A 146 -8.03 -2.76 21.77
C LEU A 146 -8.97 -2.00 22.70
N THR A 147 -9.45 -0.86 22.22
CA THR A 147 -10.42 -0.02 22.91
C THR A 147 -11.49 0.45 21.93
N THR A 148 -12.61 0.96 22.43
CA THR A 148 -13.67 1.52 21.60
C THR A 148 -13.21 2.69 20.73
N GLU A 149 -12.14 3.36 21.13
CA GLU A 149 -11.56 4.52 20.43
C GLU A 149 -10.63 4.10 19.30
N ASN A 150 -9.95 2.95 19.42
CA ASN A 150 -8.95 2.52 18.44
C ASN A 150 -9.37 1.33 17.57
N ILE A 151 -10.50 0.68 17.89
CA ILE A 151 -10.91 -0.56 17.21
C ILE A 151 -11.09 -0.36 15.69
N GLU A 152 -11.49 0.84 15.24
CA GLU A 152 -11.64 1.12 13.81
C GLU A 152 -10.30 1.17 13.05
N ILE A 153 -9.16 1.36 13.73
CA ILE A 153 -7.83 1.20 13.13
C ILE A 153 -7.58 -0.27 12.78
N TYR A 154 -7.96 -1.18 13.67
CA TYR A 154 -7.60 -2.60 13.57
C TYR A 154 -8.71 -3.46 12.96
N ARG A 155 -9.97 -3.00 12.96
CA ARG A 155 -11.15 -3.76 12.51
C ARG A 155 -10.93 -4.44 11.16
N THR A 156 -10.53 -3.65 10.16
CA THR A 156 -10.34 -4.15 8.79
C THR A 156 -9.16 -5.09 8.70
N LEU A 157 -8.06 -4.79 9.39
CA LEU A 157 -6.89 -5.66 9.46
C LEU A 157 -7.25 -7.02 10.06
N ILE A 158 -7.97 -7.02 11.18
CA ILE A 158 -8.41 -8.25 11.85
C ILE A 158 -9.37 -9.03 10.94
N ASN A 159 -10.40 -8.39 10.40
CA ASN A 159 -11.35 -9.05 9.50
C ASN A 159 -10.66 -9.65 8.25
N ARG A 160 -9.66 -8.98 7.68
CA ARG A 160 -8.85 -9.49 6.57
C ARG A 160 -8.07 -10.73 6.97
N ASN A 161 -7.43 -10.71 8.13
CA ASN A 161 -6.69 -11.87 8.64
C ASN A 161 -7.60 -13.10 8.85
N TYR A 162 -8.83 -12.89 9.31
CA TYR A 162 -9.84 -13.95 9.46
C TYR A 162 -10.60 -14.29 8.16
N LYS A 163 -10.43 -13.49 7.11
CA LYS A 163 -11.16 -13.58 5.82
C LYS A 163 -12.69 -13.56 5.97
N LYS A 164 -13.19 -13.00 7.06
CA LYS A 164 -14.61 -12.85 7.40
C LYS A 164 -14.76 -11.73 8.44
N GLU A 165 -15.97 -11.17 8.55
CA GLU A 165 -16.25 -10.20 9.61
C GLU A 165 -16.28 -10.90 10.98
N VAL A 166 -15.36 -10.53 11.86
CA VAL A 166 -15.22 -11.14 13.20
C VAL A 166 -15.25 -10.14 14.33
N VAL A 167 -14.95 -8.86 14.05
CA VAL A 167 -14.90 -7.82 15.07
C VAL A 167 -16.30 -7.28 15.36
N LYS A 168 -16.76 -7.41 16.60
CA LYS A 168 -18.03 -6.83 17.08
C LYS A 168 -17.77 -5.97 18.32
N VAL A 169 -18.52 -4.87 18.44
CA VAL A 169 -18.49 -4.00 19.62
C VAL A 169 -19.91 -3.96 20.17
N SER A 170 -20.09 -4.31 21.43
CA SER A 170 -21.40 -4.32 22.10
C SER A 170 -21.24 -3.97 23.57
N ASN A 171 -22.05 -3.05 24.07
CA ASN A 171 -22.04 -2.61 25.48
C ASN A 171 -20.63 -2.22 25.98
N GLY A 172 -19.84 -1.53 25.14
CA GLY A 172 -18.47 -1.12 25.46
C GLY A 172 -17.42 -2.24 25.44
N LYS A 173 -17.81 -3.47 25.11
CA LYS A 173 -16.91 -4.63 25.02
C LYS A 173 -16.61 -4.98 23.57
N ILE A 174 -15.41 -5.50 23.34
CA ILE A 174 -14.91 -5.90 22.02
C ILE A 174 -14.90 -7.43 21.96
N TYR A 175 -15.38 -7.96 20.84
CA TYR A 175 -15.40 -9.39 20.55
C TYR A 175 -14.69 -9.65 19.24
N ILE A 176 -13.81 -10.64 19.22
CA ILE A 176 -13.17 -11.17 18.01
C ILE A 176 -13.56 -12.64 17.87
N ASP A 177 -14.25 -12.95 16.77
CA ASP A 177 -14.76 -14.30 16.45
C ASP A 177 -15.62 -14.89 17.59
N GLY A 178 -16.39 -14.02 18.26
CA GLY A 178 -17.30 -14.37 19.35
C GLY A 178 -16.66 -14.35 20.75
N ASN A 179 -15.34 -14.24 20.86
CA ASN A 179 -14.64 -14.19 22.16
C ASN A 179 -14.42 -12.74 22.60
N GLU A 180 -14.80 -12.42 23.83
CA GLU A 180 -14.50 -11.12 24.44
C GLU A 180 -12.97 -10.98 24.62
N THR A 181 -12.40 -9.88 24.13
CA THR A 181 -10.96 -9.60 24.25
C THR A 181 -10.69 -8.10 24.22
N ASP A 182 -9.64 -7.67 24.90
CA ASP A 182 -9.08 -6.32 24.83
C ASP A 182 -7.68 -6.31 24.19
N GLU A 183 -7.25 -7.43 23.60
CA GLU A 183 -5.95 -7.59 22.97
C GLU A 183 -6.06 -8.32 21.63
N TYR A 184 -5.11 -8.05 20.73
CA TYR A 184 -4.92 -8.78 19.49
C TYR A 184 -3.45 -8.86 19.12
N GLU A 185 -2.96 -10.06 18.79
CA GLU A 185 -1.60 -10.27 18.28
C GLU A 185 -1.56 -10.05 16.77
N ILE A 186 -0.65 -9.19 16.32
CA ILE A 186 -0.48 -8.85 14.90
C ILE A 186 0.25 -9.99 14.18
N PRO A 187 -0.37 -10.66 13.18
CA PRO A 187 0.20 -11.90 12.61
C PRO A 187 1.28 -11.67 11.56
N GLN A 188 1.38 -10.47 11.00
CA GLN A 188 2.30 -10.12 9.93
C GLN A 188 2.71 -8.64 9.98
N ASP A 189 3.73 -8.28 9.22
CA ASP A 189 4.18 -6.91 9.08
C ASP A 189 3.27 -6.10 8.15
N TYR A 190 3.15 -4.80 8.41
CA TYR A 190 2.31 -3.88 7.62
C TYR A 190 3.07 -2.61 7.23
N TYR A 191 2.76 -2.12 6.04
CA TYR A 191 3.41 -0.97 5.42
C TYR A 191 2.40 0.12 5.07
N PHE A 192 2.90 1.36 4.92
CA PHE A 192 2.11 2.49 4.41
C PHE A 192 2.64 2.96 3.07
N GLY A 193 1.84 2.81 2.01
CA GLY A 193 2.20 3.26 0.67
C GLY A 193 1.56 4.60 0.33
N MET A 194 2.31 5.54 -0.24
CA MET A 194 1.77 6.80 -0.79
C MET A 194 2.20 7.03 -2.23
N GLY A 195 1.35 7.67 -3.02
CA GLY A 195 1.74 8.15 -4.34
C GLY A 195 2.65 9.38 -4.25
N ASP A 196 3.55 9.54 -5.21
CA ASP A 196 4.37 10.76 -5.33
C ASP A 196 3.51 11.96 -5.76
N ASN A 197 2.41 11.73 -6.46
CA ASN A 197 1.37 12.73 -6.70
C ASN A 197 0.37 12.76 -5.53
N ARG A 198 0.70 13.54 -4.49
CA ARG A 198 0.03 13.50 -3.19
C ARG A 198 -1.44 13.93 -3.22
N ASP A 199 -1.84 14.71 -4.21
CA ASP A 199 -3.21 15.19 -4.35
C ASP A 199 -4.08 14.34 -5.29
N ASP A 200 -3.47 13.56 -6.18
CA ASP A 200 -4.12 12.67 -7.15
C ASP A 200 -3.62 11.22 -6.98
N SER A 201 -3.74 10.73 -5.75
CA SER A 201 -3.31 9.38 -5.39
C SER A 201 -4.31 8.75 -4.44
N SER A 202 -5.04 7.77 -4.95
CA SER A 202 -5.64 6.75 -4.09
C SER A 202 -4.49 5.90 -3.56
N ASP A 203 -4.28 5.93 -2.25
CA ASP A 203 -3.18 5.30 -1.51
C ASP A 203 -3.58 4.92 -0.06
N SER A 204 -2.62 4.52 0.79
CA SER A 204 -2.90 4.02 2.15
C SER A 204 -3.65 5.01 3.05
N ARG A 205 -3.71 6.30 2.70
CA ARG A 205 -4.59 7.26 3.39
C ARG A 205 -6.07 6.89 3.31
N TYR A 206 -6.46 6.11 2.30
CA TYR A 206 -7.85 5.78 1.98
C TYR A 206 -8.21 4.33 2.31
N TRP A 207 -7.32 3.38 2.02
CA TRP A 207 -7.56 1.94 2.28
C TRP A 207 -6.80 1.37 3.48
N GLY A 208 -5.90 2.16 4.08
CA GLY A 208 -5.11 1.76 5.23
C GLY A 208 -3.88 0.94 4.89
N PHE A 209 -3.58 -0.01 5.78
CA PHE A 209 -2.34 -0.77 5.77
C PHE A 209 -2.20 -1.69 4.56
N VAL A 210 -0.97 -1.84 4.07
CA VAL A 210 -0.58 -2.86 3.08
C VAL A 210 0.05 -4.03 3.83
N PRO A 211 -0.60 -5.20 3.91
CA PRO A 211 -0.01 -6.37 4.58
C PRO A 211 1.19 -6.90 3.80
N ARG A 212 2.20 -7.40 4.51
CA ARG A 212 3.43 -7.92 3.92
C ARG A 212 3.19 -9.02 2.88
N GLU A 213 2.20 -9.88 3.11
CA GLU A 213 1.86 -10.96 2.17
C GLU A 213 1.38 -10.46 0.80
N LYS A 214 0.93 -9.20 0.70
CA LYS A 214 0.49 -8.57 -0.53
C LYS A 214 1.62 -7.86 -1.28
N VAL A 215 2.79 -7.71 -0.68
CA VAL A 215 3.95 -7.08 -1.33
C VAL A 215 4.54 -8.06 -2.34
N VAL A 216 4.62 -7.62 -3.60
CA VAL A 216 5.06 -8.43 -4.75
C VAL A 216 6.54 -8.23 -5.07
N GLY A 217 7.05 -7.00 -4.97
CA GLY A 217 8.42 -6.67 -5.38
C GLY A 217 8.72 -5.18 -5.29
N GLU A 218 9.96 -4.82 -5.59
CA GLU A 218 10.38 -3.42 -5.76
C GLU A 218 10.50 -3.10 -7.25
N ALA A 219 9.97 -1.96 -7.66
CA ALA A 219 10.21 -1.42 -8.98
C ALA A 219 11.61 -0.81 -9.02
N LEU A 220 12.48 -1.29 -9.90
CA LEU A 220 13.88 -0.85 -9.98
C LEU A 220 14.12 0.14 -11.12
N MET A 221 13.60 -0.17 -12.30
CA MET A 221 13.85 0.61 -13.51
C MET A 221 12.69 0.53 -14.50
N ILE A 222 12.57 1.54 -15.34
CA ILE A 222 11.65 1.52 -16.49
C ILE A 222 12.37 0.83 -17.65
N TYR A 223 11.90 -0.35 -18.09
CA TYR A 223 12.52 -1.06 -19.22
C TYR A 223 11.87 -0.69 -20.57
N TRP A 224 10.64 -0.17 -20.54
CA TRP A 224 9.94 0.29 -21.74
C TRP A 224 8.94 1.40 -21.41
N SER A 225 8.62 2.26 -22.38
CA SER A 225 7.63 3.32 -22.19
C SER A 225 7.04 3.80 -23.53
N TRP A 226 5.72 3.91 -23.62
CA TRP A 226 5.00 4.40 -24.80
C TRP A 226 3.71 5.14 -24.42
N ASN A 227 2.96 5.66 -25.40
CA ASN A 227 1.63 6.22 -25.15
C ASN A 227 0.56 5.10 -25.15
N PRO A 228 -0.03 4.74 -23.99
CA PRO A 228 -1.00 3.65 -23.90
C PRO A 228 -2.40 4.03 -24.41
N GLU A 229 -2.65 5.31 -24.70
CA GLU A 229 -3.90 5.75 -25.35
C GLU A 229 -3.99 5.26 -26.80
N ILE A 230 -2.87 4.85 -27.39
CA ILE A 230 -2.83 4.28 -28.74
C ILE A 230 -3.16 2.77 -28.64
N PRO A 231 -4.24 2.29 -29.26
CA PRO A 231 -4.60 0.87 -29.22
C PRO A 231 -3.52 -0.01 -29.86
N PHE A 232 -3.35 -1.23 -29.34
CA PHE A 232 -2.37 -2.20 -29.87
C PHE A 232 -2.62 -2.57 -31.34
N SER A 233 -3.87 -2.45 -31.83
CA SER A 233 -4.21 -2.61 -33.25
C SER A 233 -3.46 -1.64 -34.17
N ASN A 234 -3.01 -0.49 -33.64
CA ASN A 234 -2.18 0.48 -34.34
C ASN A 234 -0.70 0.31 -33.97
N PHE A 235 -0.18 -0.93 -34.07
CA PHE A 235 1.13 -1.33 -33.55
C PHE A 235 2.29 -0.39 -33.93
N PHE A 236 2.42 0.00 -35.21
CA PHE A 236 3.52 0.88 -35.64
C PHE A 236 3.42 2.30 -35.07
N LYS A 237 2.19 2.83 -34.90
CA LYS A 237 1.96 4.12 -34.26
C LYS A 237 2.26 4.05 -32.76
N LEU A 238 1.88 2.95 -32.11
CA LEU A 238 2.20 2.68 -30.71
C LEU A 238 3.71 2.61 -30.52
N LEU A 239 4.42 1.84 -31.37
CA LEU A 239 5.88 1.75 -31.35
C LEU A 239 6.55 3.11 -31.61
N GLY A 240 6.02 3.91 -32.55
CA GLY A 240 6.50 5.26 -32.82
C GLY A 240 6.28 6.26 -31.66
N SER A 241 5.42 5.93 -30.69
CA SER A 241 5.20 6.74 -29.48
C SER A 241 6.16 6.43 -28.33
N THR A 242 7.18 5.60 -28.58
CA THR A 242 8.15 5.19 -27.57
C THR A 242 8.89 6.39 -26.96
N ARG A 243 8.92 6.46 -25.64
CA ARG A 243 9.56 7.53 -24.87
C ARG A 243 10.98 7.11 -24.49
N PHE A 244 11.92 7.19 -25.44
CA PHE A 244 13.29 6.69 -25.28
C PHE A 244 14.05 7.29 -24.09
N ASN A 245 13.79 8.56 -23.74
CA ASN A 245 14.39 9.23 -22.60
C ASN A 245 13.97 8.64 -21.22
N ARG A 246 12.98 7.73 -21.19
CA ARG A 246 12.55 7.04 -19.97
C ARG A 246 13.16 5.65 -19.81
N ILE A 247 13.61 5.03 -20.91
CA ILE A 247 14.16 3.67 -20.88
C ILE A 247 15.45 3.66 -20.04
N ALA A 248 15.59 2.64 -19.21
CA ALA A 248 16.66 2.46 -18.24
C ALA A 248 16.75 3.51 -17.13
N LYS A 249 15.76 4.40 -16.99
CA LYS A 249 15.67 5.29 -15.83
C LYS A 249 15.41 4.46 -14.57
N ILE A 250 16.29 4.58 -13.59
CA ILE A 250 16.12 4.00 -12.26
C ILE A 250 14.99 4.75 -11.55
N VAL A 251 14.09 4.01 -10.93
CA VAL A 251 12.98 4.54 -10.14
C VAL A 251 13.34 4.41 -8.65
N HIS A 252 14.06 5.40 -8.13
CA HIS A 252 14.36 5.53 -6.70
C HIS A 252 13.77 6.83 -6.14
#